data_AF-A0A9C9XA12-F1
#
_entry.id   AF-A0A9C9XA12-F1
#
_cell.length_a   1.000
_cell.length_b   1.000
_cell.length_c   1.000
_cell.angle_alpha   90.00
_cell.angle_beta   90.00
_cell.angle_gamma   90.00
#
_symmetry.space_group_name_H-M   'P 1'
#
loop_
_entity.id
_entity.type
_entity.pdbx_description
1 polymer ?
#
loop_
_entity_poly.entity_id
_entity_poly.type
_entity_poly.pdbx_seq_one_letter_code
_entity_poly.pdbx_strand_id
1 'polypeptide(L)' 'MFEHDRSAARGEMATRGLYVFKHDSKLGNAHAHDLFDRISVKKKPDAAVPRAFTDYQVSINEDNLPQGVELIRRVG' A
#
# COMPACT_ATOMS: atom_id res chain seq x y z
N MET A 1 3.01 3.17 -13.82
CA MET A 1 1.83 2.36 -14.18
C MET A 1 0.80 3.17 -14.95
N PHE A 2 0.27 4.28 -14.39
CA PHE A 2 -0.79 5.06 -15.04
C PHE A 2 -0.31 6.28 -15.85
N GLU A 3 0.98 6.62 -15.81
CA GLU A 3 1.47 7.86 -16.44
C GLU A 3 1.30 7.91 -17.96
N HIS A 4 1.37 6.74 -18.61
CA HIS A 4 1.23 6.58 -20.06
C HIS A 4 -0.13 5.99 -20.47
N ASP A 5 -1.00 5.61 -19.53
CA ASP A 5 -2.36 5.11 -19.80
C ASP A 5 -3.38 6.19 -19.47
N ARG A 6 -3.37 7.25 -20.27
CA ARG A 6 -4.33 8.36 -20.16
C ARG A 6 -5.43 8.19 -21.20
N SER A 7 -6.68 8.22 -20.75
CA SER A 7 -7.85 8.25 -21.62
C SER A 7 -9.00 9.02 -20.96
N ALA A 8 -9.95 9.48 -21.77
CA ALA A 8 -11.12 10.23 -21.29
C ALA A 8 -11.95 9.45 -20.26
N ALA A 9 -11.91 8.12 -20.29
CA ALA A 9 -12.63 7.26 -19.35
C ALA A 9 -11.91 7.05 -18.01
N ARG A 10 -10.60 7.31 -17.93
CA ARG A 10 -9.79 7.00 -16.73
C ARG A 10 -9.50 8.21 -15.83
N GLY A 11 -9.73 9.44 -16.28
CA GLY A 11 -9.48 10.64 -15.48
C GLY A 11 -8.03 10.74 -14.99
N GLU A 12 -7.84 11.24 -13.75
CA GLU A 12 -6.52 11.44 -13.13
C GLU A 12 -6.12 10.29 -12.17
N MET A 13 -5.87 9.11 -12.72
CA MET A 13 -5.33 8.00 -11.94
C MET A 13 -3.84 8.20 -11.62
N ALA A 14 -3.47 8.06 -10.36
CA ALA A 14 -2.09 8.09 -9.90
C ALA A 14 -1.84 6.98 -8.88
N THR A 15 -0.67 6.33 -8.95
CA THR A 15 -0.23 5.38 -7.92
C THR A 15 0.07 6.16 -6.63
N ARG A 16 -0.65 5.86 -5.55
CA ARG A 16 -0.50 6.55 -4.25
C ARG A 16 0.36 5.79 -3.24
N GLY A 17 0.60 4.51 -3.46
CA GLY A 17 1.42 3.67 -2.60
C GLY A 17 1.89 2.42 -3.33
N LEU A 18 3.12 2.00 -3.07
CA LEU A 18 3.67 0.72 -3.52
C LEU A 18 4.61 0.20 -2.44
N TYR A 19 4.15 -0.85 -1.76
CA TYR A 19 4.85 -1.52 -0.66
C TYR A 19 5.14 -2.95 -1.09
N VAL A 20 6.39 -3.38 -0.96
CA VAL A 20 6.85 -4.69 -1.38
C VAL A 20 7.38 -5.43 -0.18
N PHE A 21 6.77 -6.57 0.16
CA PHE A 21 7.34 -7.52 1.11
C PHE A 21 8.24 -8.49 0.35
N LYS A 22 9.55 -8.31 0.51
CA LYS A 22 10.56 -9.16 -0.10
C LYS A 22 10.94 -10.27 0.88
N HIS A 23 10.83 -11.51 0.41
CA HIS A 23 11.23 -12.71 1.14
C HIS A 23 12.66 -13.12 0.74
N ASP A 24 13.45 -13.65 1.68
CA ASP A 24 14.75 -14.24 1.38
C ASP A 24 14.63 -15.65 0.76
N SER A 25 13.55 -16.36 1.08
CA SER A 25 13.27 -17.72 0.64
C SER A 25 12.33 -17.74 -0.55
N LYS A 26 12.62 -18.62 -1.52
CA LYS A 26 11.73 -18.87 -2.67
C LYS A 26 10.37 -19.44 -2.27
N LEU A 27 10.29 -20.08 -1.10
CA LEU A 27 9.05 -20.65 -0.57
C LEU A 27 8.29 -19.66 0.33
N GLY A 28 8.86 -18.48 0.58
CA GLY A 28 8.34 -17.49 1.53
C GLY A 28 8.84 -17.72 2.96
N ASN A 29 8.76 -16.65 3.76
CA ASN A 29 9.21 -16.57 5.16
C ASN A 29 8.07 -16.25 6.13
N ALA A 30 6.93 -15.81 5.61
CA ALA A 30 5.74 -15.45 6.39
C ALA A 30 4.50 -15.61 5.50
N HIS A 31 3.34 -15.76 6.12
CA HIS A 31 2.09 -15.85 5.39
C HIS A 31 1.71 -14.48 4.81
N ALA A 32 1.16 -14.48 3.59
CA ALA A 32 0.81 -13.24 2.91
C ALA A 32 -0.24 -12.41 3.65
N HIS A 33 -1.20 -13.04 4.34
CA HIS A 33 -2.22 -12.32 5.09
C HIS A 33 -1.64 -11.53 6.27
N ASP A 34 -0.71 -12.13 7.03
CA ASP A 34 -0.01 -11.46 8.14
C ASP A 34 0.77 -10.22 7.67
N LEU A 35 1.30 -10.26 6.45
CA LEU A 35 2.01 -9.13 5.85
C LEU A 35 1.04 -8.07 5.34
N PHE A 36 -0.08 -8.46 4.75
CA PHE A 36 -1.09 -7.51 4.27
C PHE A 36 -1.82 -6.79 5.40
N ASP A 37 -2.06 -7.46 6.53
CA ASP A 37 -2.67 -6.85 7.72
C ASP A 37 -1.82 -5.73 8.33
N ARG A 38 -0.52 -5.68 8.00
CA ARG A 38 0.37 -4.58 8.41
C ARG A 38 0.10 -3.28 7.66
N ILE A 39 -0.65 -3.31 6.56
CA ILE A 39 -1.03 -2.12 5.80
C ILE A 39 -2.50 -1.80 6.10
N SER A 40 -2.74 -0.68 6.75
CA SER A 40 -4.09 -0.20 7.05
C SER A 40 -4.37 1.08 6.29
N VAL A 41 -5.49 1.11 5.57
CA VAL A 41 -6.00 2.32 4.91
C VAL A 41 -7.36 2.63 5.50
N LYS A 42 -7.47 3.74 6.23
CA LYS A 42 -8.71 4.17 6.88
C LYS A 42 -9.15 5.52 6.36
N LYS A 43 -10.45 5.67 6.12
CA LYS A 43 -11.05 6.98 5.87
C LYS A 43 -10.90 7.82 7.14
N LYS A 44 -10.51 9.08 7.01
CA LYS A 44 -10.46 10.00 8.15
C LYS A 44 -11.87 10.26 8.71
N PRO A 45 -12.03 10.50 10.01
CA PRO A 45 -13.35 10.66 10.64
C PRO A 45 -14.15 11.87 10.12
N ASP A 46 -13.44 12.93 9.75
CA ASP A 46 -13.98 14.20 9.25
C ASP A 46 -14.43 14.14 7.77
N ALA A 47 -13.94 13.16 7.01
CA ALA A 47 -14.35 12.95 5.63
C ALA A 47 -15.68 12.19 5.56
N ALA A 48 -16.81 12.90 5.50
CA ALA A 48 -18.13 12.29 5.30
C ALA A 48 -18.16 11.44 4.02
N VAL A 49 -17.75 12.03 2.90
CA VAL A 49 -17.57 11.36 1.60
C VAL A 49 -16.18 11.70 1.07
N PRO A 50 -15.27 10.72 0.94
CA PRO A 50 -13.91 10.99 0.49
C PRO A 50 -13.90 11.37 -1.00
N ARG A 51 -13.17 12.42 -1.35
CA ARG A 51 -12.99 12.96 -2.70
C ARG A 51 -11.53 13.13 -3.09
N ALA A 52 -10.62 13.10 -2.12
CA ALA A 52 -9.19 13.18 -2.33
C ALA A 52 -8.45 12.08 -1.55
N PHE A 53 -7.22 11.77 -1.98
CA PHE A 53 -6.38 10.81 -1.25
C PHE A 53 -6.06 11.28 0.18
N THR A 54 -6.01 12.59 0.40
CA THR A 54 -5.80 13.22 1.72
C THR A 54 -6.92 12.93 2.71
N ASP A 55 -8.07 12.44 2.25
CA ASP A 55 -9.20 12.03 3.11
C ASP A 55 -8.99 10.64 3.71
N TYR A 56 -7.90 9.98 3.35
CA TYR A 56 -7.47 8.72 3.91
C TYR A 56 -6.21 8.89 4.76
N GLN A 57 -6.08 8.02 5.75
CA GLN A 57 -4.85 7.78 6.48
C GLN A 57 -4.35 6.40 6.13
N VAL A 58 -3.11 6.34 5.64
CA VAL A 58 -2.39 5.09 5.37
C VAL A 58 -1.40 4.89 6.51
N SER A 59 -1.48 3.74 7.17
CA SER A 59 -0.57 3.34 8.25
C SER A 59 0.07 2.01 7.87
N ILE A 60 1.38 1.91 8.07
CA ILE A 60 2.16 0.69 7.80
C ILE A 60 2.86 0.30 9.09
N ASN A 61 2.62 -0.92 9.55
CA ASN A 61 3.27 -1.47 10.73
C ASN A 61 4.58 -2.16 10.34
N GLU A 62 5.68 -1.43 10.51
CA GLU A 62 7.04 -1.90 10.24
C GLU A 62 7.67 -2.60 11.47
N ASP A 63 7.01 -2.54 12.63
CA ASP A 63 7.51 -3.13 13.86
C ASP A 63 7.41 -4.66 13.81
N ASN A 64 8.42 -5.33 14.36
CA ASN A 64 8.47 -6.79 14.48
C ASN A 64 8.15 -7.51 13.15
N LEU A 65 8.77 -7.05 12.05
CA LEU A 65 8.71 -7.75 10.77
C LEU A 65 9.23 -9.20 10.94
N PRO A 66 8.57 -10.19 10.31
CA PRO A 66 9.02 -11.57 10.40
C PRO A 66 10.46 -11.72 9.89
N GLN A 67 11.22 -12.61 10.49
CA GLN A 67 12.58 -12.87 10.07
C GLN A 67 12.63 -13.30 8.59
N GLY A 68 13.55 -12.71 7.83
CA GLY A 68 13.68 -12.97 6.39
C GLY A 68 12.67 -12.24 5.51
N VAL A 69 11.89 -11.31 6.08
CA VAL A 69 11.02 -10.38 5.32
C VAL A 69 11.56 -8.96 5.43
N GLU A 70 11.77 -8.33 4.27
CA GLU A 70 12.15 -6.92 4.12
C GLU A 70 10.97 -6.16 3.53
N LEU A 71 10.57 -5.04 4.15
CA LEU A 71 9.58 -4.13 3.58
C LEU A 71 10.29 -3.05 2.76
N ILE A 72 9.93 -2.93 1.48
CA ILE A 72 10.46 -1.92 0.57
C ILE A 72 9.33 -0.99 0.13
N ARG A 73 9.45 0.30 0.46
CA ARG A 73 8.56 1.35 -0.04
C ARG A 73 9.10 1.91 -1.36
N ARG A 74 8.33 1.79 -2.43
CA ARG A 74 8.67 2.30 -3.77
C ARG A 74 7.89 3.56 -4.16
N VAL A 75 6.66 3.69 -3.65
CA VAL A 75 5.79 4.85 -3.85
C VAL A 75 5.02 5.11 -2.57
N GLY A 76 4.75 6.39 -2.29
CA GLY A 76 3.97 6.87 -1.15
C GLY A 76 4.78 7.74 -0.22
#